data_AF-A0A949MRL1-F1
#
_entry.id   AF-A0A949MRL1-F1
#
_cell.length_a   1.000
_cell.length_b   1.000
_cell.length_c   1.000
_cell.angle_alpha   90.00
_cell.angle_beta   90.00
_cell.angle_gamma   90.00
#
_symmetry.space_group_name_H-M   'P 1'
#
loop_
_entity.id
_entity.type
_entity.pdbx_description
1 polymer ?
#
loop_
_entity_poly.entity_id
_entity_poly.type
_entity_poly.pdbx_seq_one_letter_code
_entity_poly.pdbx_strand_id
1 'polypeptide(L)'
;MGMRAVILPCAQLFVFGAVISGVTFRHEVMVDLYAVVKQSIRVGEPKYSIKNIEHLYKDKRAGEVATAMDSVVYYERWLELKDGDDWQTSKILADIRAYNKEDCDSTRLLAEWLRALQREHGLVWTPRQRAEPTQAQSDAVGFWAMWQ
;
A
#
# COMPACT_ATOMS: atom_id res chain seq x y z
N MET A 1 25.90 -8.09 -31.51
CA MET A 1 26.02 -8.51 -30.10
C MET A 1 25.73 -7.28 -29.26
N GLY A 2 24.46 -7.07 -28.88
CA GLY A 2 24.01 -5.86 -28.21
C GLY A 2 23.11 -6.26 -27.05
N MET A 3 23.59 -6.05 -25.82
CA MET A 3 22.82 -6.27 -24.60
C MET A 3 21.65 -5.28 -24.59
N ARG A 4 20.45 -5.78 -24.84
CA ARG A 4 19.20 -5.05 -24.57
C ARG A 4 18.93 -5.15 -23.07
N ALA A 5 18.73 -3.99 -22.46
CA ALA A 5 18.32 -3.84 -21.07
C ALA A 5 17.09 -4.72 -20.78
N VAL A 6 17.24 -5.64 -19.84
CA VAL A 6 16.13 -6.36 -19.25
C VAL A 6 15.50 -5.41 -18.24
N ILE A 7 14.45 -4.71 -18.67
CA ILE A 7 13.51 -4.06 -17.77
C ILE A 7 12.88 -5.20 -16.96
N LEU A 8 13.35 -5.42 -15.73
CA LEU A 8 12.68 -6.27 -14.75
C LEU A 8 11.37 -5.60 -14.35
N PRO A 9 10.19 -6.09 -14.78
CA PRO A 9 8.92 -5.53 -14.38
C PRO A 9 8.47 -6.24 -13.10
N CYS A 10 8.57 -5.56 -11.97
CA CYS A 10 7.73 -5.70 -10.76
C CYS A 10 7.53 -7.08 -10.09
N ALA A 11 8.07 -8.19 -10.56
CA ALA A 11 7.72 -9.52 -10.05
C ALA A 11 8.53 -9.98 -8.82
N GLN A 12 9.05 -9.04 -8.03
CA GLN A 12 9.86 -9.40 -6.86
C GLN A 12 9.59 -8.44 -5.72
N LEU A 13 8.38 -8.49 -5.18
CA LEU A 13 8.09 -8.08 -3.81
C LEU A 13 6.69 -8.59 -3.41
N PHE A 14 6.65 -9.19 -2.22
CA PHE A 14 5.49 -9.53 -1.40
C PHE A 14 4.86 -10.93 -1.55
N VAL A 15 5.64 -11.96 -1.20
CA VAL A 15 5.15 -13.02 -0.30
C VAL A 15 5.39 -12.56 1.14
N PHE A 16 4.74 -11.49 1.58
CA PHE A 16 4.63 -11.12 3.00
C PHE A 16 3.41 -10.20 3.12
N GLY A 17 2.54 -10.48 4.09
CA GLY A 17 1.18 -10.00 4.15
C GLY A 17 1.00 -8.49 3.95
N ALA A 18 -0.06 -8.12 3.25
CA ALA A 18 -0.78 -6.85 3.33
C ALA A 18 0.02 -5.65 3.88
N VAL A 19 1.08 -5.25 3.19
CA VAL A 19 1.63 -3.91 3.32
C VAL A 19 0.90 -3.06 2.29
N ILE A 20 -0.32 -2.61 2.64
CA ILE A 20 -1.01 -1.55 1.89
C ILE A 20 -0.22 -0.26 2.13
N SER A 21 0.83 -0.06 1.34
CA SER A 21 1.62 1.16 1.29
C SER A 21 1.53 1.73 -0.13
N GLY A 22 0.61 2.66 -0.32
CA GLY A 22 0.29 3.27 -1.61
C GLY A 22 1.04 4.56 -1.88
N VAL A 23 1.99 4.47 -2.82
CA VAL A 23 2.47 5.42 -3.86
C VAL A 23 2.32 6.94 -3.67
N THR A 24 3.47 7.63 -3.65
CA THR A 24 3.77 8.70 -4.62
C THR A 24 5.28 8.71 -5.00
N PHE A 25 5.67 7.93 -6.01
CA PHE A 25 7.01 8.01 -6.62
C PHE A 25 7.10 9.22 -7.57
N ARG A 26 7.05 10.42 -7.00
CA ARG A 26 7.59 11.61 -7.67
C ARG A 26 8.70 12.28 -6.85
N HIS A 27 8.84 11.90 -5.57
CA HIS A 27 9.85 12.39 -4.63
C HIS A 27 10.32 11.30 -3.63
N GLU A 28 10.12 10.00 -3.94
CA GLU A 28 10.48 8.87 -3.03
C GLU A 28 9.81 8.90 -1.65
N VAL A 29 8.71 9.66 -1.47
CA VAL A 29 8.01 9.74 -0.18
C VAL A 29 6.93 8.67 -0.09
N MET A 30 7.01 7.84 0.93
CA MET A 30 5.98 6.88 1.29
C MET A 30 4.96 7.52 2.24
N VAL A 31 3.68 7.50 1.87
CA VAL A 31 2.58 8.05 2.68
C VAL A 31 1.71 6.89 3.17
N ASP A 32 1.57 6.79 4.49
CA ASP A 32 0.66 5.83 5.12
C ASP A 32 -0.78 6.35 5.09
N LEU A 33 -1.55 5.93 4.08
CA LEU A 33 -2.96 6.31 3.95
C LEU A 33 -3.85 5.71 5.04
N TYR A 34 -3.48 4.59 5.64
CA TYR A 34 -4.26 3.99 6.73
C TYR A 34 -4.25 4.89 7.96
N ALA A 35 -3.08 5.41 8.33
CA ALA A 35 -2.96 6.40 9.41
C ALA A 35 -3.76 7.67 9.11
N VAL A 36 -3.70 8.16 7.87
CA VAL A 36 -4.47 9.35 7.43
C VAL A 36 -5.96 9.12 7.60
N VAL A 37 -6.53 8.03 7.08
CA VAL A 37 -7.98 7.76 7.17
C VAL A 37 -8.41 7.66 8.63
N LYS A 38 -7.67 6.91 9.46
CA LYS A 38 -8.01 6.71 10.88
C LYS A 38 -8.01 8.01 11.70
N GLN A 39 -7.19 8.98 11.33
CA GLN A 39 -7.08 10.27 12.01
C GLN A 39 -8.05 11.32 11.45
N SER A 40 -8.39 11.23 10.16
CA SER A 40 -9.20 12.25 9.47
C SER A 40 -10.69 11.95 9.44
N ILE A 41 -11.10 10.67 9.49
CA ILE A 41 -12.48 10.26 9.23
C ILE A 41 -12.95 9.27 10.29
N ARG A 42 -14.20 9.41 10.72
CA ARG A 42 -14.90 8.44 11.59
C ARG A 42 -15.93 7.69 10.76
N VAL A 43 -15.80 6.37 10.72
CA VAL A 43 -16.73 5.47 10.04
C VAL A 43 -17.35 4.47 11.00
N GLY A 44 -18.62 4.12 10.75
CA GLY A 44 -19.38 3.09 11.48
C GLY A 44 -19.06 1.66 11.04
N GLU A 45 -17.86 1.42 10.52
CA GLU A 45 -17.40 0.11 10.06
C GLU A 45 -16.63 -0.61 11.18
N PRO A 46 -16.68 -1.95 11.25
CA PRO A 46 -16.00 -2.70 12.31
C PRO A 46 -14.46 -2.59 12.22
N LYS A 47 -13.92 -2.28 11.03
CA LYS A 47 -12.48 -2.13 10.77
C LYS A 47 -12.24 -1.05 9.71
N TYR A 48 -11.03 -0.51 9.70
CA TYR A 48 -10.54 0.48 8.73
C TYR A 48 -9.73 -0.19 7.59
N SER A 49 -10.08 -1.43 7.21
CA SER A 49 -9.46 -2.07 6.04
C SER A 49 -9.87 -1.32 4.77
N ILE A 50 -9.06 -1.39 3.71
CA ILE A 50 -9.37 -0.72 2.44
C ILE A 50 -10.77 -1.11 1.92
N LYS A 51 -11.14 -2.38 2.04
CA LYS A 51 -12.43 -2.91 1.57
C LYS A 51 -13.62 -2.38 2.35
N ASN A 52 -13.45 -2.15 3.65
CA ASN A 52 -14.50 -1.58 4.48
C ASN A 52 -14.74 -0.10 4.15
N ILE A 53 -13.74 0.63 3.67
CA ILE A 53 -13.87 2.08 3.40
C ILE A 53 -14.13 2.40 1.93
N GLU A 54 -14.03 1.41 1.03
CA GLU A 54 -14.20 1.59 -0.42
C GLU A 54 -15.52 2.24 -0.82
N HIS A 55 -16.60 1.89 -0.12
CA HIS A 55 -17.94 2.41 -0.41
C HIS A 55 -18.08 3.93 -0.19
N LEU A 56 -17.08 4.59 0.43
CA LEU A 56 -17.08 6.05 0.62
C LEU A 56 -16.62 6.81 -0.63
N TYR A 57 -15.80 6.17 -1.47
CA TYR A 57 -15.13 6.84 -2.59
C TYR A 57 -15.27 6.10 -3.93
N LYS A 58 -15.88 4.92 -3.92
CA LYS A 58 -16.11 4.09 -5.11
C LYS A 58 -17.45 3.37 -4.97
N ASP A 59 -18.11 3.12 -6.10
CA ASP A 59 -19.30 2.27 -6.14
C ASP A 59 -18.99 0.83 -5.69
N LYS A 60 -19.99 0.13 -5.15
CA LYS A 60 -19.84 -1.23 -4.64
C LYS A 60 -19.27 -2.16 -5.72
N ARG A 61 -18.25 -2.94 -5.34
CA ARG A 61 -17.70 -4.01 -6.20
C ARG A 61 -18.81 -5.01 -6.53
N ALA A 62 -18.85 -5.50 -7.77
CA ALA A 62 -19.81 -6.52 -8.22
C ALA A 62 -19.36 -7.96 -7.88
N GLY A 63 -18.59 -8.18 -6.81
CA GLY A 63 -18.00 -9.48 -6.49
C GLY A 63 -17.73 -9.67 -5.00
N GLU A 64 -17.61 -10.94 -4.58
CA GLU A 64 -17.30 -11.30 -3.20
C GLU A 64 -15.95 -10.75 -2.74
N VAL A 65 -15.88 -10.41 -1.45
CA VAL A 65 -14.71 -9.85 -0.78
C VAL A 65 -13.65 -10.94 -0.61
N ALA A 66 -12.86 -11.24 -1.65
CA ALA A 66 -11.67 -12.10 -1.52
C ALA A 66 -10.71 -11.47 -0.51
N THR A 67 -10.14 -12.21 0.44
CA THR A 67 -9.27 -11.66 1.49
C THR A 67 -7.79 -11.66 1.09
N ALA A 68 -6.98 -10.84 1.76
CA ALA A 68 -5.53 -10.86 1.52
C ALA A 68 -4.90 -12.20 1.88
N MET A 69 -5.47 -12.94 2.85
CA MET A 69 -5.00 -14.27 3.23
C MET A 69 -5.21 -15.28 2.10
N ASP A 70 -6.27 -15.10 1.31
CA ASP A 70 -6.58 -16.00 0.19
C ASP A 70 -5.47 -15.95 -0.87
N SER A 71 -4.90 -14.78 -1.18
CA SER A 71 -3.83 -14.70 -2.19
C SER A 71 -2.58 -15.54 -1.87
N VAL A 72 -2.26 -15.73 -0.59
CA VAL A 72 -1.11 -16.56 -0.15
C VAL A 72 -1.41 -18.03 -0.41
N VAL A 73 -2.59 -18.49 0.02
CA VAL A 73 -3.05 -19.87 -0.21
C VAL A 73 -3.15 -20.17 -1.71
N TYR A 74 -3.59 -19.20 -2.52
CA TYR A 74 -3.64 -19.35 -3.97
C TYR A 74 -2.22 -19.46 -4.56
N TYR A 75 -1.26 -18.67 -4.08
CA TYR A 75 0.12 -18.79 -4.54
C TYR A 75 0.76 -20.13 -4.16
N GLU A 76 0.56 -20.61 -2.94
CA GLU A 76 0.99 -21.94 -2.50
C GLU A 76 0.39 -23.04 -3.40
N ARG A 77 -0.92 -22.92 -3.69
CA ARG A 77 -1.60 -23.83 -4.62
C ARG A 77 -1.01 -23.78 -6.03
N TRP A 78 -0.58 -22.62 -6.52
CA TRP A 78 0.13 -22.53 -7.80
C TRP A 78 1.48 -23.23 -7.77
N LEU A 79 2.25 -23.12 -6.67
CA LEU A 79 3.53 -23.83 -6.52
C LEU A 79 3.35 -25.36 -6.55
N GLU A 80 2.26 -25.86 -5.97
CA GLU A 80 1.93 -27.30 -5.96
C GLU A 80 1.42 -27.79 -7.33
N LEU A 81 0.48 -27.07 -7.94
CA LEU A 81 -0.16 -27.48 -9.19
C LEU A 81 0.71 -27.20 -10.42
N LYS A 82 1.61 -26.22 -10.34
CA LYS A 82 2.39 -25.68 -11.47
C LYS A 82 1.53 -25.42 -12.70
N ASP A 83 0.38 -24.78 -12.48
CA ASP A 83 -0.56 -24.37 -13.52
C ASP A 83 0.04 -23.20 -14.31
N GLY A 84 1.03 -23.43 -15.17
CA GLY A 84 1.70 -22.40 -15.98
C GLY A 84 2.88 -21.69 -15.29
N ASP A 85 3.72 -21.06 -16.10
CA ASP A 85 4.97 -20.41 -15.65
C ASP A 85 4.79 -18.93 -15.28
N ASP A 86 3.72 -18.29 -15.77
CA ASP A 86 3.44 -16.86 -15.56
C ASP A 86 1.94 -16.55 -15.49
N TRP A 87 1.58 -15.29 -15.22
CA TRP A 87 0.19 -14.84 -15.13
C TRP A 87 -0.60 -14.91 -16.45
N GLN A 88 0.06 -15.12 -17.59
CA GLN A 88 -0.61 -15.25 -18.89
C GLN A 88 -1.01 -16.70 -19.16
N THR A 89 -0.23 -17.63 -18.60
CA THR A 89 -0.40 -19.08 -18.77
C THR A 89 -1.05 -19.75 -17.57
N SER A 90 -1.04 -19.09 -16.41
CA SER A 90 -1.63 -19.56 -15.16
C SER A 90 -2.92 -18.84 -14.80
N LYS A 91 -4.00 -19.59 -14.57
CA LYS A 91 -5.24 -18.98 -14.06
C LYS A 91 -5.04 -18.44 -12.65
N ILE A 92 -4.30 -19.17 -11.82
CA ILE A 92 -4.08 -18.80 -10.42
C ILE A 92 -3.29 -17.48 -10.32
N LEU A 93 -2.18 -17.35 -11.06
CA LEU A 93 -1.41 -16.11 -11.07
C LEU A 93 -2.18 -14.96 -11.73
N ALA A 94 -3.02 -15.24 -12.74
CA ALA A 94 -3.92 -14.24 -13.32
C ALA A 94 -4.90 -13.69 -12.29
N ASP A 95 -5.53 -14.56 -11.50
CA ASP A 95 -6.48 -14.21 -10.45
C ASP A 95 -5.78 -13.38 -9.34
N ILE A 96 -4.58 -13.78 -8.90
CA ILE A 96 -3.77 -13.01 -7.93
C ILE A 96 -3.42 -11.63 -8.49
N ARG A 97 -3.00 -11.54 -9.75
CA ARG A 97 -2.67 -10.27 -10.41
C ARG A 97 -3.89 -9.36 -10.50
N ALA A 98 -5.05 -9.89 -10.87
CA ALA A 98 -6.29 -9.13 -10.96
C ALA A 98 -6.66 -8.55 -9.58
N TYR A 99 -6.61 -9.37 -8.53
CA TYR A 99 -6.84 -8.95 -7.16
C TYR A 99 -5.89 -7.80 -6.73
N ASN A 100 -4.58 -7.96 -6.93
CA ASN A 100 -3.59 -6.94 -6.56
C ASN A 100 -3.77 -5.64 -7.35
N LYS A 101 -4.17 -5.75 -8.62
CA LYS A 101 -4.48 -4.59 -9.45
C LYS A 101 -5.67 -3.81 -8.89
N GLU A 102 -6.74 -4.50 -8.50
CA GLU A 102 -7.91 -3.86 -7.89
C GLU A 102 -7.54 -3.12 -6.60
N ASP A 103 -6.75 -3.73 -5.71
CA ASP A 103 -6.35 -3.10 -4.45
C ASP A 103 -5.43 -1.90 -4.68
N CYS A 104 -4.52 -1.95 -5.67
CA CYS A 104 -3.72 -0.79 -6.09
C CYS A 104 -4.60 0.34 -6.63
N ASP A 105 -5.56 0.01 -7.49
CA ASP A 105 -6.47 0.99 -8.08
C ASP A 105 -7.37 1.63 -7.00
N SER A 106 -7.88 0.85 -6.05
CA SER A 106 -8.62 1.35 -4.88
C SER A 106 -7.77 2.28 -4.01
N THR A 107 -6.50 1.93 -3.76
CA THR A 107 -5.60 2.77 -2.94
C THR A 107 -5.34 4.13 -3.61
N ARG A 108 -5.17 4.15 -4.94
CA ARG A 108 -5.05 5.39 -5.71
C ARG A 108 -6.31 6.24 -5.60
N LEU A 109 -7.49 5.64 -5.80
CA LEU A 109 -8.77 6.33 -5.71
C LEU A 109 -9.01 6.93 -4.32
N LEU A 110 -8.67 6.19 -3.26
CA LEU A 110 -8.72 6.69 -1.88
C LEU A 110 -7.86 7.94 -1.71
N ALA A 111 -6.63 7.94 -2.22
CA ALA A 111 -5.73 9.10 -2.12
C ALA A 111 -6.28 10.32 -2.88
N GLU A 112 -6.84 10.11 -4.07
CA GLU A 112 -7.48 11.16 -4.87
C GLU A 112 -8.69 11.76 -4.15
N TRP A 113 -9.52 10.90 -3.55
CA TRP A 113 -10.69 11.30 -2.79
C TRP A 113 -10.33 12.07 -1.51
N LEU A 114 -9.36 11.60 -0.73
CA LEU A 114 -8.87 12.32 0.46
C LEU A 114 -8.32 13.72 0.10
N ARG A 115 -7.62 13.84 -1.04
CA ARG A 115 -7.17 15.15 -1.54
C ARG A 115 -8.33 16.03 -1.99
N ALA A 116 -9.41 15.46 -2.52
CA ALA A 116 -10.61 16.21 -2.87
C ALA A 116 -11.28 16.77 -1.61
N LEU A 117 -11.49 15.93 -0.59
CA LEU A 117 -12.00 16.35 0.72
C LEU A 117 -11.13 17.44 1.36
N GLN A 118 -9.80 17.28 1.29
CA GLN A 118 -8.87 18.29 1.78
C GLN A 118 -9.13 19.67 1.15
N ARG A 119 -9.32 19.71 -0.18
CA ARG A 119 -9.60 20.95 -0.91
C ARG A 119 -10.98 21.51 -0.58
N GLU A 120 -12.00 20.66 -0.53
CA GLU A 120 -13.38 21.05 -0.22
C GLU A 120 -13.49 21.72 1.15
N HIS A 121 -12.79 21.19 2.15
CA HIS A 121 -12.78 21.73 3.51
C HIS A 121 -11.70 22.80 3.75
N GLY A 122 -10.95 23.21 2.71
CA GLY A 122 -9.92 24.23 2.83
C GLY A 122 -8.77 23.85 3.79
N LEU A 123 -8.48 22.56 3.94
CA LEU A 123 -7.46 22.06 4.86
C LEU A 123 -6.06 22.31 4.31
N VAL A 124 -5.40 23.36 4.83
CA VAL A 124 -4.02 23.68 4.46
C VAL A 124 -3.06 22.69 5.12
N TRP A 125 -2.14 22.13 4.32
CA TRP A 125 -1.06 21.33 4.87
C TRP A 125 -0.10 22.23 5.66
N THR A 126 0.05 21.95 6.94
CA THR A 126 1.07 22.58 7.79
C THR A 126 2.15 21.54 8.07
N PRO A 127 3.41 21.76 7.65
CA PRO A 127 4.48 20.87 8.03
C PRO A 127 4.54 20.79 9.56
N ARG A 128 4.56 19.56 10.09
CA ARG A 128 4.87 19.37 11.50
C ARG A 128 6.29 19.91 11.71
N GLN A 129 6.43 20.96 12.51
CA GLN A 129 7.74 21.38 12.98
C GLN A 129 8.34 20.19 13.72
N ARG A 130 9.46 19.67 13.19
CA ARG A 130 10.24 18.68 13.93
C ARG A 130 10.73 19.39 15.18
N ALA A 131 10.35 18.89 16.36
CA ALA A 131 10.94 19.40 17.58
C ALA A 131 12.45 19.18 17.49
N GLU A 132 13.22 20.24 17.71
CA GLU A 132 14.66 20.13 17.95
C GLU A 132 14.84 19.08 19.07
N PRO A 133 15.70 18.06 18.87
CA PRO A 133 15.97 17.10 19.93
C PRO A 133 16.41 17.88 21.17
N THR A 134 15.82 17.54 22.31
CA THR A 134 16.22 18.15 23.59
C THR A 134 17.70 17.85 23.86
N GLN A 135 18.37 18.72 24.63
CA GLN A 135 19.79 18.55 24.97
C GLN A 135 20.10 17.12 25.47
N ALA A 136 19.20 16.54 26.29
CA ALA A 136 19.31 15.16 26.77
C ALA A 136 19.25 14.09 25.66
N GLN A 137 18.49 14.33 24.59
CA GLN A 137 18.41 13.43 23.43
C GLN A 137 19.63 13.58 22.51
N SER A 138 20.15 14.80 22.32
CA SER A 138 21.40 15.03 21.59
C SER A 138 22.60 14.44 22.31
N ASP A 139 22.65 14.55 23.65
CA ASP A 139 23.72 13.98 24.47
C ASP A 139 23.69 12.44 24.43
N ALA A 140 22.49 11.84 24.43
CA ALA A 140 22.33 10.40 24.25
C ALA A 140 22.83 9.94 22.86
N VAL A 141 22.49 10.65 21.79
CA VAL A 141 22.99 10.33 20.43
C VAL A 141 24.52 10.46 20.35
N GLY A 142 25.10 11.48 20.99
CA GLY A 142 26.55 11.64 21.10
C GLY A 142 27.23 10.51 21.87
N PHE A 143 26.59 9.99 22.94
CA PHE A 143 27.11 8.85 23.70
C PHE A 143 27.14 7.55 22.89
N TRP A 144 26.12 7.31 22.05
CA TRP A 144 26.09 6.14 21.16
C TRP A 144 27.12 6.24 20.02
N ALA A 145 27.40 7.45 19.50
CA ALA A 145 28.40 7.67 18.47
C ALA A 145 29.86 7.51 18.97
N MET A 146 30.08 7.56 20.29
CA MET A 146 31.40 7.40 20.90
C MET A 146 31.84 5.93 21.05
N TRP A 147 30.94 4.97 20.82
CA TRP A 147 31.20 3.53 20.90
C TRP A 147 31.24 2.83 19.52
N GLN A 148 31.52 3.59 18.45
CA GLN A 148 31.93 3.08 17.13
C GLN A 148 33.34 3.58 16.80
#